data_AF-A0A7J3WWB6-F1
#
_entry.id   AF-A0A7J3WWB6-F1
#
_cell.length_a   1.000
_cell.length_b   1.000
_cell.length_c   1.000
_cell.angle_alpha   90.00
_cell.angle_beta   90.00
_cell.angle_gamma   90.00
#
_symmetry.space_group_name_H-M   'P 1'
#
loop_
_entity.id
_entity.type
_entity.pdbx_description
1 polymer ?
#
loop_
_entity_poly.entity_id
_entity_poly.type
_entity_poly.pdbx_seq_one_letter_code
_entity_poly.pdbx_strand_id
1 'polypeptide(L)'
;MKLTFYLLEGDDLSSKIKDLLDMLLREFKDRVTMSSRVVWPGYIINTVKIKLRSTLTESEYLEYEVWDVLEVHMRDLEKTYGISGFPAVKIGEKIFTGVDVVDIASDLNALIVGNIYTTAEEILYHLANITQSLVEKKQAGKIGLKGNIIVNVLKATIDDKIHSLDEMLRQKKISEEQYRKIIQVYRELLRKE
;
A
#
# COMPACT_ATOMS: atom_id res chain seq x y z
N MET A 1 11.02 10.70 3.96
CA MET A 1 10.96 9.39 3.27
C MET A 1 9.87 9.44 2.21
N LYS A 2 10.03 8.83 1.03
CA LYS A 2 9.05 8.89 -0.07
C LYS A 2 8.46 7.51 -0.33
N LEU A 3 7.15 7.44 -0.59
CA LEU A 3 6.42 6.25 -1.02
C LEU A 3 6.14 6.35 -2.51
N THR A 4 6.52 5.34 -3.28
CA THR A 4 6.32 5.34 -4.75
C THR A 4 5.90 3.96 -5.22
N PHE A 5 4.69 3.87 -5.77
CA PHE A 5 4.14 2.67 -6.38
C PHE A 5 4.44 2.67 -7.88
N TYR A 6 4.90 1.54 -8.40
CA TYR A 6 5.09 1.29 -9.83
C TYR A 6 4.12 0.19 -10.24
N LEU A 7 3.09 0.57 -10.98
CA LEU A 7 1.96 -0.29 -11.32
C LEU A 7 1.96 -0.53 -12.82
N LEU A 8 1.98 -1.80 -13.21
CA LEU A 8 2.03 -2.21 -14.61
C LEU A 8 0.62 -2.18 -15.19
N GLU A 9 0.46 -1.56 -16.36
CA GLU A 9 -0.81 -1.56 -17.08
C GLU A 9 -1.16 -2.97 -17.57
N GLY A 10 -2.42 -3.40 -17.37
CA GLY A 10 -2.89 -4.74 -17.74
C GLY A 10 -2.54 -5.85 -16.74
N ASP A 11 -1.80 -5.56 -15.66
CA ASP A 11 -1.52 -6.51 -14.60
C ASP A 11 -2.63 -6.53 -13.53
N ASP A 12 -3.09 -7.73 -13.16
CA ASP A 12 -4.19 -7.93 -12.22
C ASP A 12 -3.86 -7.43 -10.82
N LEU A 13 -2.62 -7.67 -10.34
CA LEU A 13 -2.19 -7.20 -9.03
C LEU A 13 -2.09 -5.67 -8.98
N SER A 14 -1.52 -5.07 -10.01
CA SER A 14 -1.46 -3.63 -10.20
C SER A 14 -2.85 -3.00 -10.18
N SER A 15 -3.83 -3.63 -10.84
CA SER A 15 -5.22 -3.18 -10.84
C SER A 15 -5.85 -3.22 -9.43
N LYS A 16 -5.59 -4.29 -8.66
CA LYS A 16 -6.04 -4.38 -7.26
C LYS A 16 -5.41 -3.32 -6.35
N ILE A 17 -4.14 -2.99 -6.58
CA ILE A 17 -3.45 -1.92 -5.82
C ILE A 17 -4.03 -0.55 -6.18
N LYS A 18 -4.35 -0.28 -7.46
CA LYS A 18 -5.05 0.94 -7.85
C LYS A 18 -6.39 1.08 -7.13
N ASP A 19 -7.19 0.02 -7.11
CA ASP A 19 -8.47 0.00 -6.41
C ASP A 19 -8.33 0.35 -4.92
N LEU A 20 -7.30 -0.19 -4.26
CA LEU A 20 -6.95 0.11 -2.87
C LEU A 20 -6.61 1.58 -2.66
N LEU A 21 -5.77 2.14 -3.54
CA LEU A 21 -5.36 3.55 -3.45
C LEU A 21 -6.54 4.48 -3.76
N ASP A 22 -7.36 4.15 -4.75
CA ASP A 22 -8.58 4.89 -5.08
C ASP A 22 -9.60 4.90 -3.94
N MET A 23 -9.66 3.82 -3.14
CA MET A 23 -10.50 3.79 -1.94
C MET A 23 -10.06 4.86 -0.93
N LEU A 24 -8.74 5.05 -0.72
CA LEU A 24 -8.21 6.14 0.11
C LEU A 24 -8.62 7.50 -0.42
N LEU A 25 -8.51 7.71 -1.74
CA LEU A 25 -8.86 8.99 -2.36
C LEU A 25 -10.33 9.34 -2.14
N ARG A 26 -11.23 8.34 -2.20
CA ARG A 26 -12.67 8.53 -1.96
C ARG A 26 -12.97 8.87 -0.50
N GLU A 27 -12.39 8.12 0.44
CA GLU A 27 -12.61 8.32 1.89
C GLU A 27 -12.07 9.68 2.38
N PHE A 28 -11.01 10.18 1.76
CA PHE A 28 -10.32 11.41 2.16
C PHE A 28 -10.49 12.55 1.16
N LYS A 29 -11.52 12.55 0.32
CA LYS A 29 -11.71 13.52 -0.78
C LYS A 29 -11.46 14.99 -0.40
N ASP A 30 -11.92 15.42 0.78
CA ASP A 30 -11.78 16.82 1.25
C ASP A 30 -10.39 17.14 1.85
N ARG A 31 -9.54 16.13 1.98
CA ARG A 31 -8.20 16.19 2.61
C ARG A 31 -7.10 15.75 1.64
N VAL A 32 -7.44 15.46 0.40
CA VAL A 32 -6.54 14.98 -0.64
C VAL A 32 -6.29 16.09 -1.65
N THR A 33 -5.04 16.26 -2.03
CA THR A 33 -4.66 17.01 -3.24
C THR A 33 -3.90 16.06 -4.16
N MET A 34 -4.20 16.13 -5.46
CA MET A 34 -3.59 15.27 -6.46
C MET A 34 -3.06 16.12 -7.61
N SER A 35 -1.89 15.76 -8.11
CA SER A 35 -1.32 16.33 -9.32
C SER A 35 -0.82 15.21 -10.21
N SER A 36 -1.08 15.33 -11.51
CA SER A 36 -0.61 14.36 -12.50
C SER A 36 0.41 15.02 -13.42
N ARG A 37 1.48 14.30 -13.74
CA ARG A 37 2.44 14.69 -14.77
C ARG A 37 2.64 13.55 -15.75
N VAL A 38 2.61 13.88 -17.04
CA VAL A 38 2.96 12.94 -18.10
C VAL A 38 4.45 13.03 -18.32
N VAL A 39 5.16 11.93 -18.09
CA VAL A 39 6.58 11.83 -18.43
C VAL A 39 6.66 11.10 -19.76
N TRP A 40 6.86 11.89 -20.81
CA TRP A 40 7.00 11.36 -22.16
C TRP A 40 8.41 10.78 -22.37
N PRO A 41 8.55 9.64 -23.08
CA PRO A 41 7.50 8.71 -23.51
C PRO A 41 7.42 7.57 -22.49
N GLY A 42 6.36 7.46 -21.68
CA GLY A 42 6.09 6.16 -21.09
C GLY A 42 5.31 6.01 -19.80
N TYR A 43 5.16 7.04 -18.98
CA TYR A 43 4.46 6.89 -17.70
C TYR A 43 3.72 8.15 -17.26
N ILE A 44 2.57 7.93 -16.63
CA ILE A 44 1.83 8.96 -15.91
C ILE A 44 2.23 8.83 -14.45
N ILE A 45 2.68 9.93 -13.86
CA ILE A 45 2.96 9.99 -12.43
C ILE A 45 1.85 10.79 -11.77
N ASN A 46 1.09 10.12 -10.93
CA ASN A 46 0.10 10.73 -10.05
C ASN A 46 0.74 10.92 -8.67
N THR A 47 0.93 12.16 -8.26
CA THR A 47 1.37 12.49 -6.90
C THR A 47 0.13 12.80 -6.07
N VAL A 48 -0.03 12.09 -4.97
CA VAL A 48 -1.14 12.23 -4.02
C VAL A 48 -0.58 12.75 -2.70
N LYS A 49 -1.20 13.80 -2.17
CA LYS A 49 -0.93 14.37 -0.84
C LYS A 49 -2.19 14.27 0.01
N ILE A 50 -2.11 13.54 1.11
CA ILE A 50 -3.20 13.36 2.07
C ILE A 50 -2.86 14.14 3.34
N LYS A 51 -3.72 15.09 3.71
CA LYS A 51 -3.62 15.81 4.98
C LYS A 51 -3.96 14.86 6.13
N LEU A 52 -2.99 14.60 7.00
CA LEU A 52 -3.17 13.78 8.19
C LEU A 52 -3.93 14.57 9.26
N ARG A 53 -4.69 13.88 10.12
CA ARG A 53 -5.26 14.48 11.33
C ARG A 53 -4.16 14.58 12.38
N SER A 54 -3.25 15.53 12.19
CA SER A 54 -2.21 15.85 13.17
C SER A 54 -2.85 16.39 14.45
N THR A 55 -2.29 16.02 15.59
CA THR A 55 -2.57 16.63 16.90
C THR A 55 -1.69 17.86 17.17
N LEU A 56 -0.72 18.14 16.30
CA LEU A 56 0.20 19.26 16.37
C LEU A 56 -0.32 20.45 15.55
N THR A 57 0.13 21.65 15.89
CA THR A 57 -0.30 22.92 15.27
C THR A 57 0.05 23.05 13.78
N GLU A 58 0.99 22.23 13.27
CA GLU A 58 1.36 22.19 11.87
C GLU A 58 0.59 21.08 11.13
N SER A 59 0.11 21.41 9.93
CA SER A 59 -0.58 20.46 9.05
C SER A 59 0.45 19.50 8.47
N GLU A 60 0.35 18.23 8.86
CA GLU A 60 1.20 17.15 8.35
C GLU A 60 0.57 16.48 7.13
N TYR A 61 1.39 16.11 6.15
CA TYR A 61 0.93 15.49 4.91
C TYR A 61 1.69 14.20 4.63
N LEU A 62 0.95 13.16 4.29
CA LEU A 62 1.52 11.98 3.65
C LEU A 62 1.49 12.17 2.14
N GLU A 63 2.66 12.08 1.51
CA GLU A 63 2.80 12.10 0.05
C GLU A 63 3.20 10.73 -0.48
N TYR A 64 2.51 10.28 -1.54
CA TYR A 64 2.93 9.13 -2.32
C TYR A 64 2.74 9.37 -3.82
N GLU A 65 3.54 8.67 -4.63
CA GLU A 65 3.40 8.66 -6.07
C GLU A 65 2.89 7.31 -6.58
N VAL A 66 2.09 7.35 -7.64
CA VAL A 66 1.68 6.19 -8.43
C VAL A 66 2.16 6.40 -9.86
N TRP A 67 3.03 5.51 -10.30
CA TRP A 67 3.56 5.48 -11.64
C TRP A 67 2.79 4.42 -12.43
N ASP A 68 2.02 4.88 -13.41
CA ASP A 68 1.35 4.01 -14.37
C ASP A 68 2.35 3.65 -15.47
N VAL A 69 2.83 2.41 -15.44
CA VAL A 69 3.92 1.92 -16.27
C VAL A 69 3.37 1.09 -17.42
N LEU A 70 3.76 1.42 -18.65
CA LEU A 70 3.54 0.57 -19.81
C LEU A 70 4.61 -0.54 -19.87
N GLU A 71 4.22 -1.74 -20.30
CA GLU A 71 5.12 -2.91 -20.40
C GLU A 71 6.40 -2.63 -21.20
N VAL A 72 6.32 -1.80 -22.24
CA VAL A 72 7.47 -1.41 -23.06
C VAL A 72 8.56 -0.68 -22.27
N HIS A 73 8.23 -0.06 -21.13
CA HIS A 73 9.18 0.65 -20.26
C HIS A 73 9.60 -0.15 -19.02
N MET A 74 9.12 -1.39 -18.88
CA MET A 74 9.38 -2.22 -17.71
C MET A 74 10.88 -2.41 -17.47
N ARG A 75 11.62 -2.85 -18.51
CA ARG A 75 13.07 -3.11 -18.42
C ARG A 75 13.89 -1.87 -18.07
N ASP A 76 13.48 -0.71 -18.56
CA ASP A 76 14.16 0.56 -18.27
C ASP A 76 14.01 0.93 -16.80
N LEU A 77 12.83 0.72 -16.22
CA LEU A 77 12.56 0.97 -14.81
C LEU A 77 13.24 -0.06 -13.89
N GLU A 78 13.23 -1.34 -14.27
CA GLU A 78 13.98 -2.39 -13.55
C GLU A 78 15.45 -2.01 -13.41
N LYS A 79 16.07 -1.58 -14.51
CA LYS A 79 17.49 -1.19 -14.52
C LYS A 79 17.75 0.13 -13.79
N THR A 80 16.91 1.14 -14.01
CA THR A 80 17.13 2.49 -13.47
C THR A 80 16.90 2.54 -11.96
N TYR A 81 15.89 1.82 -11.48
CA TYR A 81 15.46 1.88 -10.08
C TYR A 81 15.78 0.62 -9.29
N GLY A 82 16.39 -0.41 -9.91
CA GLY A 82 16.71 -1.67 -9.24
C GLY A 82 15.47 -2.48 -8.86
N ILE A 83 14.39 -2.32 -9.63
CA ILE A 83 13.13 -3.05 -9.41
C ILE A 83 13.29 -4.46 -9.97
N SER A 84 12.97 -5.48 -9.18
CA SER A 84 13.12 -6.89 -9.57
C SER A 84 11.85 -7.54 -10.15
N GLY A 85 10.76 -6.78 -10.25
CA GLY A 85 9.47 -7.23 -10.79
C GLY A 85 8.33 -6.26 -10.48
N PHE A 86 7.18 -6.47 -11.12
CA PHE A 86 5.99 -5.63 -10.98
C PHE A 86 4.80 -6.42 -10.40
N PRO A 87 3.85 -5.78 -9.69
CA PRO A 87 3.92 -4.38 -9.22
C PRO A 87 5.08 -4.19 -8.24
N ALA A 88 5.51 -2.95 -8.04
CA ALA A 88 6.55 -2.61 -7.07
C ALA A 88 6.17 -1.42 -6.20
N VAL A 89 6.77 -1.33 -5.02
CA VAL A 89 6.72 -0.13 -4.19
C VAL A 89 8.07 0.15 -3.56
N LYS A 90 8.51 1.41 -3.67
CA LYS A 90 9.69 1.94 -3.01
C LYS A 90 9.29 2.73 -1.77
N ILE A 91 9.88 2.38 -0.62
CA ILE A 91 9.73 3.10 0.65
C ILE A 91 11.12 3.47 1.15
N GLY A 92 11.49 4.74 1.02
CA GLY A 92 12.88 5.15 1.27
C GLY A 92 13.82 4.42 0.30
N GLU A 93 14.81 3.67 0.81
CA GLU A 93 15.74 2.87 -0.01
C GLU A 93 15.30 1.42 -0.24
N LYS A 94 14.20 0.97 0.40
CA LYS A 94 13.70 -0.40 0.27
C LYS A 94 12.73 -0.53 -0.90
N ILE A 95 12.81 -1.64 -1.63
CA ILE A 95 11.91 -1.96 -2.74
C ILE A 95 11.25 -3.31 -2.47
N PHE A 96 9.93 -3.35 -2.58
CA PHE A 96 9.09 -4.54 -2.45
C PHE A 96 8.38 -4.79 -3.77
N THR A 97 8.11 -6.06 -4.11
CA THR A 97 7.54 -6.44 -5.41
C THR A 97 6.46 -7.51 -5.28
N GLY A 98 5.59 -7.63 -6.29
CA GLY A 98 4.55 -8.65 -6.35
C GLY A 98 3.49 -8.51 -5.25
N VAL A 99 3.18 -9.62 -4.59
CA VAL A 99 2.12 -9.69 -3.58
C VAL A 99 2.40 -8.80 -2.35
N ASP A 100 3.67 -8.61 -1.99
CA ASP A 100 4.04 -7.77 -0.83
C ASP A 100 3.62 -6.30 -1.02
N VAL A 101 3.45 -5.85 -2.28
CA VAL A 101 2.95 -4.50 -2.58
C VAL A 101 1.48 -4.35 -2.20
N VAL A 102 0.69 -5.42 -2.33
CA VAL A 102 -0.71 -5.43 -1.91
C VAL A 102 -0.80 -5.31 -0.40
N ASP A 103 0.08 -6.00 0.33
CA ASP A 103 0.17 -5.92 1.79
C ASP A 103 0.46 -4.48 2.24
N ILE A 104 1.39 -3.81 1.56
CA ILE A 104 1.75 -2.41 1.83
C ILE A 104 0.58 -1.46 1.51
N ALA A 105 -0.08 -1.61 0.36
CA ALA A 105 -1.20 -0.76 -0.02
C ALA A 105 -2.40 -0.94 0.92
N SER A 106 -2.61 -2.15 1.42
CA SER A 106 -3.65 -2.46 2.40
C SER A 106 -3.32 -1.92 3.79
N ASP A 107 -2.07 -2.01 4.24
CA ASP A 107 -1.62 -1.40 5.51
C ASP A 107 -1.70 0.11 5.46
N LEU A 108 -1.27 0.71 4.35
CA LEU A 108 -1.36 2.15 4.15
C LEU A 108 -2.81 2.62 4.34
N ASN A 109 -3.74 1.91 3.72
CA ASN A 109 -5.17 2.12 3.91
C ASN A 109 -5.57 2.08 5.39
N ALA A 110 -5.25 0.99 6.07
CA ALA A 110 -5.60 0.77 7.47
C ALA A 110 -5.03 1.84 8.41
N LEU A 111 -3.76 2.22 8.23
CA LEU A 111 -3.09 3.22 9.06
C LEU A 111 -3.74 4.60 8.92
N ILE A 112 -4.06 5.00 7.69
CA ILE A 112 -4.64 6.31 7.39
C ILE A 112 -6.12 6.35 7.81
N VAL A 113 -6.92 5.35 7.42
CA VAL A 113 -8.35 5.23 7.78
C VAL A 113 -8.53 5.11 9.29
N GLY A 114 -7.69 4.28 9.91
CA GLY A 114 -7.65 4.07 11.34
C GLY A 114 -7.12 5.25 12.13
N ASN A 115 -6.49 6.24 11.49
CA ASN A 115 -5.77 7.32 12.16
C ASN A 115 -4.85 6.78 13.28
N ILE A 116 -4.14 5.68 12.98
CA ILE A 116 -3.31 4.95 13.96
C ILE A 116 -2.06 5.76 14.28
N TYR A 117 -1.52 6.45 13.28
CA TYR A 117 -0.36 7.32 13.40
C TYR A 117 -0.71 8.75 13.00
N THR A 118 0.01 9.71 13.58
CA THR A 118 -0.27 11.13 13.38
C THR A 118 0.71 11.80 12.43
N THR A 119 1.85 11.16 12.15
CA THR A 119 2.89 11.68 11.26
C THR A 119 3.14 10.80 10.04
N ALA A 120 3.59 11.39 8.94
CA ALA A 120 3.94 10.63 7.74
C ALA A 120 5.15 9.72 7.98
N GLU A 121 6.09 10.15 8.81
CA GLU A 121 7.28 9.38 9.15
C GLU A 121 6.94 8.08 9.90
N GLU A 122 6.05 8.14 10.89
CA GLU A 122 5.58 6.95 11.62
C GLU A 122 4.91 5.94 10.69
N ILE A 123 4.02 6.41 9.80
CA ILE A 123 3.33 5.58 8.81
C ILE A 123 4.36 4.88 7.92
N LEU A 124 5.28 5.64 7.32
CA LEU A 124 6.25 5.11 6.38
C LEU A 124 7.25 4.16 7.07
N TYR A 125 7.68 4.47 8.30
CA TYR A 125 8.56 3.60 9.09
C TYR A 125 7.88 2.27 9.43
N HIS A 126 6.60 2.30 9.79
CA HIS A 126 5.81 1.11 10.08
C HIS A 126 5.69 0.21 8.83
N LEU A 127 5.31 0.80 7.70
CA LEU A 127 5.20 0.08 6.42
C LEU A 127 6.54 -0.57 6.01
N ALA A 128 7.66 0.15 6.15
CA ALA A 128 8.97 -0.36 5.76
C ALA A 128 9.47 -1.52 6.65
N ASN A 129 9.02 -1.62 7.91
CA ASN A 129 9.56 -2.58 8.88
C ASN A 129 8.68 -3.82 9.03
N ILE A 130 7.35 -3.67 9.04
CA ILE A 130 6.46 -4.84 9.07
C ILE A 130 6.63 -5.66 7.79
N THR A 131 6.65 -5.01 6.63
CA THR A 131 6.82 -5.74 5.36
C THR A 131 8.17 -6.43 5.30
N GLN A 132 9.25 -5.80 5.78
CA GLN A 132 10.56 -6.46 5.85
C GLN A 132 10.51 -7.73 6.71
N SER A 133 9.89 -7.67 7.89
CA SER A 133 9.75 -8.83 8.76
C SER A 133 8.90 -9.94 8.13
N LEU A 134 7.86 -9.59 7.38
CA LEU A 134 7.02 -10.54 6.65
C LEU A 134 7.78 -11.18 5.49
N VAL A 135 8.55 -10.41 4.73
CA VAL A 135 9.40 -10.90 3.64
C VAL A 135 10.44 -11.87 4.18
N GLU A 136 11.12 -11.53 5.29
CA GLU A 136 12.11 -12.40 5.93
C GLU A 136 11.46 -13.71 6.41
N LYS A 137 10.25 -13.67 6.97
CA LYS A 137 9.49 -14.87 7.35
C LYS A 137 9.07 -15.70 6.14
N LYS A 138 8.59 -15.08 5.05
CA LYS A 138 8.21 -15.75 3.80
C LYS A 138 9.43 -16.38 3.11
N GLN A 139 10.59 -15.75 3.15
CA GLN A 139 11.84 -16.30 2.61
C GLN A 139 12.38 -17.47 3.44
N ALA A 140 12.20 -17.43 4.77
CA ALA A 140 12.51 -18.56 5.66
C ALA A 140 11.58 -19.77 5.43
N GLY A 141 10.35 -19.56 4.96
CA GLY A 141 9.40 -20.60 4.57
C GLY A 141 9.18 -20.64 3.06
N LYS A 142 10.11 -21.23 2.29
CA LYS A 142 10.00 -21.35 0.81
C LYS A 142 8.61 -21.83 0.36
N ILE A 143 7.79 -20.95 -0.21
CA ILE A 143 6.67 -21.34 -1.08
C ILE A 143 6.67 -20.42 -2.30
N GLY A 144 6.99 -20.99 -3.47
CA GLY A 144 6.79 -20.34 -4.76
C GLY A 144 5.32 -20.42 -5.14
N LEU A 145 4.72 -19.29 -5.53
CA LEU A 145 3.27 -19.18 -5.71
C LEU A 145 2.95 -18.82 -7.16
N LYS A 146 2.21 -19.68 -7.87
CA LYS A 146 1.64 -19.46 -9.23
C LYS A 146 0.17 -19.04 -9.15
N GLY A 147 -0.23 -18.08 -10.00
CA GLY A 147 -1.58 -17.81 -10.53
C GLY A 147 -2.78 -17.94 -9.57
N ASN A 148 -3.36 -19.13 -9.44
CA ASN A 148 -4.51 -19.40 -8.54
C ASN A 148 -4.19 -19.30 -7.05
N ILE A 149 -2.91 -19.25 -6.70
CA ILE A 149 -2.47 -19.10 -5.33
C ILE A 149 -2.51 -17.63 -4.88
N ILE A 150 -2.53 -16.67 -5.81
CA ILE A 150 -2.53 -15.24 -5.48
C ILE A 150 -3.81 -14.83 -4.75
N VAL A 151 -4.97 -15.37 -5.15
CA VAL A 151 -6.26 -15.09 -4.47
C VAL A 151 -6.28 -15.70 -3.07
N ASN A 152 -5.82 -16.94 -2.92
CA ASN A 152 -5.73 -17.61 -1.62
C ASN A 152 -4.69 -16.97 -0.69
N VAL A 153 -3.57 -16.48 -1.23
CA VAL A 153 -2.56 -15.75 -0.47
C VAL A 153 -3.04 -14.36 -0.10
N LEU A 154 -3.73 -13.66 -1.01
CA LEU A 154 -4.35 -12.38 -0.70
C LEU A 154 -5.38 -12.53 0.43
N LYS A 155 -6.23 -13.55 0.34
CA LYS A 155 -7.22 -13.88 1.37
C LYS A 155 -6.55 -14.23 2.70
N ALA A 156 -5.57 -15.14 2.69
CA ALA A 156 -4.81 -15.49 3.89
C ALA A 156 -4.10 -14.28 4.50
N THR A 157 -3.56 -13.39 3.68
CA THR A 157 -2.88 -12.18 4.18
C THR A 157 -3.87 -11.18 4.74
N ILE A 158 -5.03 -10.99 4.12
CA ILE A 158 -6.10 -10.16 4.68
C ILE A 158 -6.62 -10.75 5.99
N ASP A 159 -6.78 -12.08 6.06
CA ASP A 159 -7.19 -12.76 7.30
C ASP A 159 -6.16 -12.57 8.42
N ASP A 160 -4.86 -12.65 8.11
CA ASP A 160 -3.78 -12.36 9.06
C ASP A 160 -3.81 -10.88 9.52
N LYS A 161 -4.12 -9.95 8.62
CA LYS A 161 -4.29 -8.52 8.95
C LYS A 161 -5.49 -8.29 9.85
N ILE A 162 -6.61 -8.96 9.59
CA ILE A 162 -7.81 -8.92 10.44
C ILE A 162 -7.46 -9.48 11.83
N HIS A 163 -6.72 -10.59 11.90
CA HIS A 163 -6.29 -11.15 13.17
C HIS A 163 -5.39 -10.20 13.95
N SER A 164 -4.44 -9.55 13.28
CA SER A 164 -3.59 -8.52 13.90
C SER A 164 -4.42 -7.33 14.40
N LEU A 165 -5.43 -6.91 13.62
CA LEU A 165 -6.35 -5.85 13.99
C LEU A 165 -7.21 -6.22 15.22
N ASP A 166 -7.69 -7.46 15.29
CA ASP A 166 -8.42 -8.01 16.44
C ASP A 166 -7.57 -7.97 17.71
N GLU A 167 -6.29 -8.35 17.61
CA GLU A 167 -5.34 -8.27 18.71
C GLU A 167 -5.05 -6.82 19.13
N MET A 168 -4.95 -5.89 18.18
CA MET A 168 -4.82 -4.46 18.49
C MET A 168 -6.03 -3.91 19.24
N LEU A 169 -7.26 -4.35 18.89
CA LEU A 169 -8.48 -3.99 19.61
C LEU A 169 -8.49 -4.59 21.02
N ARG A 170 -8.16 -5.88 21.16
CA ARG A 170 -8.07 -6.57 22.46
C ARG A 170 -7.08 -5.90 23.40
N GLN A 171 -5.94 -5.47 22.86
CA GLN A 171 -4.89 -4.74 23.59
C GLN A 171 -5.22 -3.27 23.82
N LYS A 172 -6.41 -2.78 23.41
CA LYS A 172 -6.85 -1.38 23.50
C LYS A 172 -5.89 -0.39 22.83
N LYS A 173 -5.13 -0.83 21.82
CA LYS A 173 -4.24 0.03 21.02
C LYS A 173 -5.01 0.87 20.00
N ILE A 174 -6.22 0.43 19.65
CA ILE A 174 -7.15 1.15 18.78
C ILE A 174 -8.54 1.17 19.43
N SER A 175 -9.32 2.21 19.16
CA SER A 175 -10.72 2.30 19.57
C SER A 175 -11.63 1.41 18.70
N GLU A 176 -12.83 1.10 19.21
CA GLU A 176 -13.84 0.37 18.43
C GLU A 176 -14.24 1.10 17.14
N GLU A 177 -14.25 2.43 17.16
CA GLU A 177 -14.56 3.22 15.96
C GLU A 177 -13.47 3.05 14.89
N GLN A 178 -12.19 3.11 15.28
CA GLN A 178 -11.07 2.89 14.38
C GLN A 178 -11.08 1.46 13.84
N TYR A 179 -11.32 0.47 14.70
CA TYR A 179 -11.46 -0.92 14.30
C TYR A 179 -12.55 -1.12 13.24
N ARG A 180 -13.74 -0.55 13.43
CA ARG A 180 -14.85 -0.68 12.47
C ARG A 180 -14.51 -0.10 11.10
N LYS A 181 -13.81 1.03 11.06
CA LYS A 181 -13.40 1.65 9.78
C LYS A 181 -12.36 0.80 9.06
N ILE A 182 -11.35 0.29 9.78
CA ILE A 182 -10.29 -0.52 9.19
C ILE A 182 -10.83 -1.88 8.71
N ILE A 183 -11.64 -2.56 9.51
CA ILE A 183 -12.15 -3.88 9.13
C ILE A 183 -13.11 -3.81 7.94
N GLN A 184 -13.78 -2.68 7.74
CA GLN A 184 -14.59 -2.47 6.54
C GLN A 184 -13.75 -2.48 5.27
N VAL A 185 -12.57 -1.83 5.27
CA VAL A 185 -11.63 -1.86 4.15
C VAL A 185 -11.22 -3.29 3.83
N TYR A 186 -10.78 -4.06 4.83
CA TYR A 186 -10.39 -5.46 4.63
C TYR A 186 -11.54 -6.32 4.09
N ARG A 187 -12.77 -6.11 4.57
CA ARG A 187 -13.96 -6.83 4.09
C ARG A 187 -14.35 -6.45 2.66
N GLU A 188 -14.18 -5.20 2.26
CA GLU A 188 -14.44 -4.78 0.87
C GLU A 188 -13.44 -5.42 -0.10
N LEU A 189 -12.19 -5.62 0.33
CA LEU A 189 -11.19 -6.35 -0.46
C LEU A 189 -11.52 -7.82 -0.66
N LEU A 190 -12.12 -8.47 0.34
CA LEU A 190 -12.56 -9.87 0.26
C LEU A 190 -13.84 -10.07 -0.57
N ARG A 191 -14.59 -9.01 -0.89
CA ARG A 191 -15.87 -9.08 -1.62
C ARG A 191 -15.74 -8.94 -3.13
N LYS A 192 -14.60 -8.51 -3.67
CA LYS A 192 -14.37 -8.27 -5.11
C LYS A 192 -13.91 -9.52 -5.89
N GLU A 193 -14.28 -10.72 -5.44
CA GLU A 193 -14.08 -11.98 -6.20
C GLU A 193 -15.20 -12.24 -7.20
#